data_AF-A0A382ES97-F1
#
_entry.id   AF-A0A382ES97-F1
#
_cell.length_a   1.000
_cell.length_b   1.000
_cell.length_c   1.000
_cell.angle_alpha   90.00
_cell.angle_beta   90.00
_cell.angle_gamma   90.00
#
_symmetry.space_group_name_H-M   'P 1'
#
loop_
_entity.id
_entity.type
_entity.pdbx_description
1 polymer ?
#
loop_
_entity_poly.entity_id
_entity_poly.type
_entity_poly.pdbx_seq_one_letter_code
_entity_poly.pdbx_strand_id
1 'polypeptide(L)' 'MNRISFLLKSVFFITMIGCGGEHVNAVVNTPTIQCGMCQKTIEMGLKKVSGVTHSAVDLETKTTKVKYDKGRTDLTQIEK' A
#
# COMPACT_ATOMS: atom_id res chain seq x y z
N MET A 1 44.14 21.95 -10.38
CA MET A 1 43.36 21.53 -11.57
C MET A 1 43.09 20.04 -11.42
N ASN A 2 41.88 19.52 -11.36
CA ASN A 2 40.57 20.08 -11.63
C ASN A 2 39.61 19.03 -11.02
N ARG A 3 39.14 19.19 -9.77
CA ARG A 3 37.79 19.69 -9.38
C ARG A 3 36.59 19.13 -10.18
N ILE A 4 36.81 18.47 -11.32
CA ILE A 4 35.80 18.11 -12.32
C ILE A 4 35.35 16.64 -12.23
N SER A 5 36.17 15.73 -11.69
CA SER A 5 35.76 14.32 -11.48
C SER A 5 34.91 14.09 -10.22
N PHE A 6 34.96 15.00 -9.23
CA PHE A 6 34.22 14.82 -7.97
C PHE A 6 32.83 15.47 -8.01
N LEU A 7 32.68 16.55 -8.79
CA LEU A 7 31.39 17.24 -8.95
C LEU A 7 30.39 16.40 -9.77
N LEU A 8 30.86 15.59 -10.73
CA LEU A 8 29.98 14.74 -11.55
C LEU A 8 29.33 13.59 -10.75
N LYS A 9 30.02 13.07 -9.72
CA LYS A 9 29.49 12.00 -8.85
C LYS A 9 28.51 12.53 -7.79
N SER A 10 28.54 13.83 -7.50
CA SER A 10 27.62 14.46 -6.53
C SER A 10 26.28 14.85 -7.15
N VAL A 11 26.22 15.09 -8.46
CA VAL A 11 24.98 15.52 -9.15
C VAL A 11 24.01 14.35 -9.40
N PHE A 12 24.49 13.10 -9.42
CA PHE A 12 23.62 11.91 -9.59
C PHE A 12 22.78 11.58 -8.34
N PHE A 13 23.09 12.19 -7.18
CA PHE A 13 22.41 11.89 -5.91
C PHE A 13 21.25 12.84 -5.57
N ILE A 14 21.03 13.92 -6.36
CA ILE A 14 20.09 15.01 -6.01
C ILE A 14 18.69 14.81 -6.64
N THR A 15 18.49 13.87 -7.57
CA THR A 15 17.21 13.71 -8.30
C THR A 15 16.28 12.61 -7.78
N MET A 16 16.43 12.14 -6.54
CA MET A 16 15.49 11.20 -5.94
C MET A 16 14.66 11.86 -4.82
N ILE A 17 14.06 13.02 -5.10
CA ILE A 17 12.92 13.51 -4.31
C ILE A 17 11.76 12.58 -4.62
N GLY A 18 11.58 11.61 -3.73
CA GLY A 18 10.60 10.54 -3.83
C GLY A 18 9.19 11.09 -4.06
N CYS A 19 8.49 10.47 -5.01
CA CYS A 19 7.05 10.63 -5.16
C CYS A 19 6.39 10.05 -3.89
N GLY A 20 5.97 10.93 -2.98
CA GLY A 20 5.24 10.55 -1.78
C GLY A 20 3.84 10.09 -2.16
N GLY A 21 3.63 8.78 -2.27
CA GLY A 21 2.31 8.20 -2.46
C GLY A 21 1.41 8.57 -1.27
N GLU A 22 0.24 9.16 -1.56
CA GLU A 22 -0.78 9.44 -0.55
C GLU A 22 -1.36 8.11 -0.07
N HIS A 23 -0.91 7.66 1.12
CA HIS A 23 -1.42 6.43 1.72
C HIS A 23 -2.77 6.69 2.39
N VAL A 24 -3.82 6.14 1.79
CA VAL A 24 -5.18 6.23 2.31
C VAL A 24 -5.46 4.99 3.16
N ASN A 25 -6.05 5.21 4.34
CA ASN A 25 -6.61 4.13 5.15
C ASN A 25 -8.11 4.07 4.88
N ALA A 26 -8.58 2.91 4.44
CA ALA A 26 -9.98 2.63 4.25
C ALA A 26 -10.44 1.50 5.16
N VAL A 27 -11.70 1.58 5.57
CA VAL A 27 -12.37 0.56 6.36
C VAL A 27 -13.55 0.06 5.54
N VAL A 28 -13.55 -1.23 5.25
CA VAL A 28 -14.60 -1.91 4.50
C VAL A 28 -15.36 -2.81 5.47
N ASN A 29 -16.68 -2.72 5.47
CA ASN A 29 -17.51 -3.63 6.28
C ASN A 29 -17.57 -4.99 5.61
N THR A 30 -17.19 -6.04 6.32
CA THR A 30 -17.19 -7.43 5.86
C THR A 30 -18.12 -8.29 6.73
N PRO A 31 -19.44 -8.01 6.74
CA PRO A 31 -20.39 -8.63 7.68
C PRO A 31 -20.54 -10.15 7.53
N THR A 32 -20.15 -10.68 6.37
CA THR A 32 -20.19 -12.11 6.01
C THR A 32 -18.95 -12.88 6.44
N ILE A 33 -17.94 -12.23 7.04
CA ILE A 33 -16.77 -12.93 7.54
C ILE A 33 -17.08 -13.70 8.82
N GLN A 34 -16.74 -14.99 8.84
CA GLN A 34 -17.14 -15.86 9.96
C GLN A 34 -16.01 -16.69 10.56
N CYS A 35 -14.90 -16.90 9.83
CA CYS A 35 -13.82 -17.76 10.31
C CYS A 35 -12.43 -17.22 9.93
N GLY A 36 -11.42 -17.68 10.66
CA GLY A 36 -10.02 -17.31 10.39
C GLY A 36 -9.51 -17.73 9.01
N MET A 37 -10.15 -18.71 8.37
CA MET A 37 -9.82 -19.06 6.99
C MET A 37 -10.28 -17.97 6.01
N CYS A 38 -11.51 -17.46 6.14
CA CYS A 38 -11.98 -16.31 5.37
C CYS A 38 -11.11 -15.08 5.62
N GLN A 39 -10.72 -14.84 6.88
CA GLN A 39 -9.79 -13.77 7.25
C GLN A 39 -8.49 -13.86 6.46
N LYS A 40 -7.81 -15.03 6.52
CA LYS A 40 -6.56 -15.25 5.80
C LYS A 40 -6.72 -15.11 4.29
N THR A 41 -7.82 -15.63 3.73
CA THR A 41 -8.07 -15.51 2.28
C THR A 41 -8.17 -14.06 1.84
N ILE A 42 -8.90 -13.22 2.59
CA ILE A 42 -9.03 -11.79 2.32
C ILE A 42 -7.67 -11.10 2.44
N GLU A 43 -6.94 -11.30 3.54
CA GLU A 43 -5.61 -10.70 3.74
C GLU A 43 -4.62 -11.11 2.63
N MET A 44 -4.60 -12.39 2.25
CA MET A 44 -3.76 -12.87 1.15
C MET A 44 -4.18 -12.32 -0.21
N GLY A 45 -5.48 -12.14 -0.45
CA GLY A 45 -6.00 -11.52 -1.67
C GLY A 45 -5.58 -10.07 -1.78
N LEU A 46 -5.80 -9.28 -0.72
CA LEU A 46 -5.46 -7.86 -0.65
C LEU A 46 -3.95 -7.63 -0.79
N LYS A 47 -3.11 -8.52 -0.23
CA LYS A 47 -1.65 -8.44 -0.39
C LYS A 47 -1.19 -8.60 -1.85
N LYS A 48 -1.98 -9.23 -2.71
CA LYS A 48 -1.68 -9.39 -4.14
C LYS A 48 -2.12 -8.17 -4.97
N VAL A 49 -2.97 -7.30 -4.42
CA VAL A 49 -3.43 -6.10 -5.10
C VAL A 49 -2.30 -5.08 -5.15
N SER A 50 -1.91 -4.70 -6.37
CA SER A 50 -0.87 -3.68 -6.57
C SER A 50 -1.33 -2.35 -5.99
N GLY A 51 -0.51 -1.75 -5.12
CA GLY A 51 -0.84 -0.50 -4.43
C GLY A 51 -1.36 -0.69 -3.00
N VAL A 52 -1.76 -1.90 -2.60
CA VAL A 52 -2.05 -2.19 -1.19
C VAL A 52 -0.72 -2.34 -0.43
N THR A 53 -0.57 -1.58 0.64
CA THR A 53 0.61 -1.58 1.50
C THR A 53 0.39 -2.36 2.79
N HIS A 54 -0.84 -2.36 3.30
CA HIS A 54 -1.21 -3.09 4.49
C HIS A 54 -2.68 -3.50 4.44
N SER A 55 -3.00 -4.66 5.04
CA SER A 55 -4.37 -5.14 5.20
C SER A 55 -4.49 -5.86 6.54
N ALA A 56 -5.54 -5.58 7.29
CA ALA A 56 -5.85 -6.25 8.54
C ALA A 56 -7.36 -6.50 8.60
N VAL A 57 -7.75 -7.72 8.94
CA VAL A 57 -9.15 -8.12 9.01
C VAL A 57 -9.53 -8.43 10.44
N ASP A 58 -10.62 -7.85 10.90
CA ASP A 58 -11.14 -7.98 12.26
C ASP A 58 -12.44 -8.78 12.24
N LEU A 59 -12.39 -9.97 12.84
CA LEU A 59 -13.54 -10.88 12.95
C LEU A 59 -14.56 -10.43 14.01
N GLU A 60 -14.14 -9.68 15.02
CA GLU A 60 -15.00 -9.21 16.10
C GLU A 60 -15.89 -8.07 15.61
N THR A 61 -15.28 -7.08 14.96
CA THR A 61 -16.02 -5.94 14.39
C THR A 61 -16.57 -6.22 12.99
N LYS A 62 -16.17 -7.34 12.37
CA LYS A 62 -16.49 -7.69 10.97
C LYS A 62 -16.12 -6.57 10.00
N THR A 63 -14.91 -6.04 10.17
CA THR A 63 -14.36 -4.99 9.33
C THR A 63 -13.00 -5.36 8.77
N THR A 64 -12.71 -4.87 7.59
CA THR A 64 -11.42 -5.03 6.91
C THR A 64 -10.78 -3.67 6.73
N LYS A 65 -9.63 -3.47 7.36
CA LYS A 65 -8.84 -2.25 7.25
C LYS A 65 -7.80 -2.45 6.15
N VAL A 66 -7.76 -1.53 5.19
CA VAL A 66 -6.82 -1.57 4.07
C VAL A 66 -6.11 -0.23 3.96
N LYS A 67 -4.79 -0.28 3.89
CA LYS A 67 -3.95 0.88 3.60
C LYS A 67 -3.39 0.75 2.20
N TYR A 68 -3.69 1.70 1.34
CA TYR A 68 -3.28 1.66 -0.05
C TYR A 68 -2.75 3.01 -0.54
N ASP A 69 -1.92 2.96 -1.58
CA ASP A 69 -1.43 4.14 -2.29
C ASP A 69 -2.48 4.58 -3.33
N LYS A 70 -3.08 5.75 -3.11
CA LYS A 70 -4.10 6.33 -4.00
C LYS A 70 -3.57 6.61 -5.41
N GLY A 71 -2.26 6.73 -5.58
CA GLY A 71 -1.63 6.87 -6.90
C GLY A 71 -1.55 5.55 -7.69
N ARG A 72 -1.80 4.39 -7.05
CA ARG A 72 -1.67 3.06 -7.66
C ARG A 72 -2.95 2.24 -7.66
N THR A 73 -3.83 2.46 -6.69
CA THR A 73 -5.10 1.74 -6.56
C THR A 73 -6.12 2.58 -5.81
N ASP A 74 -7.36 2.13 -5.80
CA ASP A 74 -8.50 2.80 -5.17
C ASP A 74 -9.50 1.78 -4.62
N LEU A 75 -10.41 2.24 -3.76
CA LEU A 75 -11.38 1.37 -3.08
C LEU A 75 -12.23 0.54 -4.04
N THR A 76 -12.59 1.07 -5.22
CA THR A 76 -13.45 0.35 -6.17
C THR A 76 -12.75 -0.88 -6.78
N GLN A 77 -11.42 -0.86 -6.85
CA GLN A 77 -10.63 -2.02 -7.29
C GLN A 77 -10.41 -3.04 -6.16
N ILE A 78 -10.48 -2.59 -4.91
CA ILE A 78 -10.28 -3.40 -3.72
C ILE A 78 -11.56 -4.17 -3.34
N GLU A 79 -12.74 -3.60 -3.56
CA GLU A 79 -14.04 -4.18 -3.21
C GLU A 79 -14.65 -5.09 -4.31
N LYS A 80 -13.88 -5.49 -5.31
CA LYS A 80 -14.31 -6.47 -6.33
C LYS A 80 -14.36 -7.89 -5.77
#